data_AF-A0A3C1M956-F1
#
_entry.id   AF-A0A3C1M956-F1
#
_cell.length_a   1.000
_cell.length_b   1.000
_cell.length_c   1.000
_cell.angle_alpha   90.00
_cell.angle_beta   90.00
_cell.angle_gamma   90.00
#
_symmetry.space_group_name_H-M   'P 1'
#
loop_
_entity.id
_entity.type
_entity.pdbx_description
1 polymer ?
#
loop_
_entity_poly.entity_id
_entity_poly.type
_entity_poly.pdbx_seq_one_letter_code
_entity_poly.pdbx_strand_id
1 'polypeptide(L)'
;MPDLQFALVVSALCTSGLETLNVPEELRRRVFDACWALVSTDPPPTNPRERVLDLRFGTELTLDAIVATIRQLFAAAGISMLTWDHAPSDPTRPSSPAAEPLIDRLQKLYPDPPPTADPSDRN
;
A
#
# COMPACT_ATOMS: atom_id res chain seq x y z
N MET A 1 -16.05 -6.30 7.89
CA MET A 1 -15.18 -7.48 7.76
C MET A 1 -13.73 -7.01 7.79
N PRO A 2 -13.06 -7.05 8.95
CA PRO A 2 -11.66 -6.61 9.10
C PRO A 2 -10.69 -7.42 8.22
N ASP A 3 -10.97 -8.71 8.00
CA ASP A 3 -10.08 -9.59 7.23
C ASP A 3 -10.09 -9.31 5.73
N LEU A 4 -11.26 -8.98 5.14
CA LEU A 4 -11.33 -8.54 3.74
C LEU A 4 -10.55 -7.25 3.54
N GLN A 5 -10.73 -6.27 4.43
CA GLN A 5 -9.97 -5.02 4.39
C GLN A 5 -8.48 -5.28 4.53
N PHE A 6 -8.08 -6.14 5.46
CA PHE A 6 -6.69 -6.55 5.63
C PHE A 6 -6.11 -7.15 4.34
N ALA A 7 -6.78 -8.15 3.76
CA ALA A 7 -6.31 -8.81 2.54
C ALA A 7 -6.16 -7.83 1.36
N LEU A 8 -7.14 -6.94 1.17
CA LEU A 8 -7.11 -5.94 0.10
C LEU A 8 -6.03 -4.88 0.30
N VAL A 9 -5.85 -4.38 1.52
CA VAL A 9 -4.81 -3.39 1.83
C VAL A 9 -3.42 -3.99 1.65
N VAL A 10 -3.16 -5.18 2.20
CA VAL A 10 -1.84 -5.80 2.10
C VAL A 10 -1.51 -6.17 0.65
N SER A 11 -2.47 -6.72 -0.10
CA SER A 11 -2.24 -7.04 -1.52
C SER A 11 -1.96 -5.78 -2.35
N ALA A 12 -2.69 -4.69 -2.13
CA ALA A 12 -2.42 -3.42 -2.79
C ALA A 12 -1.05 -2.83 -2.42
N LEU A 13 -0.65 -2.91 -1.15
CA LEU A 13 0.68 -2.46 -0.71
C LEU A 13 1.79 -3.28 -1.39
N CYS A 14 1.59 -4.60 -1.54
CA CYS A 14 2.55 -5.47 -2.22
C CYS A 14 2.73 -5.10 -3.70
N THR A 15 1.75 -4.49 -4.35
CA THR A 15 1.81 -4.10 -5.78
C THR A 15 1.97 -2.59 -6.01
N SER A 16 1.98 -1.80 -4.93
CA SER A 16 2.01 -0.33 -4.96
C SER A 16 3.29 0.32 -5.51
N GLY A 17 4.39 -0.42 -5.60
CA GLY A 17 5.70 0.15 -5.95
C GLY A 17 6.30 1.09 -4.89
N LEU A 18 5.75 1.13 -3.67
CA LEU A 18 6.24 2.01 -2.60
C LEU A 18 7.64 1.59 -2.14
N GLU A 19 8.66 2.40 -2.44
CA GLU A 19 10.03 2.12 -2.00
C GLU A 19 10.19 2.16 -0.47
N THR A 20 9.37 2.96 0.21
CA THR A 20 9.44 3.16 1.67
C THR A 20 8.71 2.10 2.49
N LEU A 21 8.03 1.15 1.84
CA LEU A 21 7.36 0.05 2.54
C LEU A 21 8.41 -0.94 3.10
N ASN A 22 8.31 -1.27 4.39
CA ASN A 22 9.23 -2.13 5.13
C ASN A 22 9.21 -3.63 4.75
N VAL A 23 8.67 -3.95 3.58
CA VAL A 23 8.61 -5.31 3.02
C VAL A 23 9.53 -5.33 1.79
N PRO A 24 10.51 -6.23 1.67
CA PRO A 24 11.32 -6.34 0.45
C PRO A 24 10.49 -6.67 -0.79
N GLU A 25 10.84 -6.13 -1.96
CA GLU A 25 10.09 -6.33 -3.22
C GLU A 25 9.88 -7.81 -3.55
N GLU A 26 10.92 -8.62 -3.38
CA GLU A 26 10.88 -10.08 -3.56
C GLU A 26 9.81 -10.76 -2.70
N LEU A 27 9.67 -10.33 -1.44
CA LEU A 27 8.65 -10.85 -0.53
C LEU A 27 7.26 -10.36 -0.93
N ARG A 28 7.12 -9.11 -1.36
CA ARG A 28 5.84 -8.57 -1.86
C ARG A 28 5.33 -9.37 -3.06
N ARG A 29 6.23 -9.65 -4.02
CA ARG A 29 5.92 -10.48 -5.19
C ARG A 29 5.48 -11.87 -4.78
N ARG A 30 6.23 -12.51 -3.87
CA ARG A 30 5.89 -13.85 -3.35
C ARG A 30 4.54 -13.89 -2.65
N VAL A 31 4.20 -12.86 -1.87
CA VAL A 31 2.89 -12.74 -1.21
C VAL A 31 1.78 -12.63 -2.25
N PHE A 32 1.94 -11.76 -3.24
CA PHE A 32 0.95 -11.62 -4.31
C PHE A 32 0.76 -12.92 -5.08
N ASP A 33 1.84 -13.54 -5.54
CA ASP A 33 1.79 -14.75 -6.36
C ASP A 33 1.16 -15.93 -5.58
N ALA A 34 1.44 -16.04 -4.28
CA ALA A 34 0.82 -17.04 -3.41
C ALA A 34 -0.68 -16.79 -3.22
N CYS A 35 -1.11 -15.54 -3.04
CA CYS A 35 -2.53 -15.20 -2.94
C CYS A 35 -3.26 -15.38 -4.28
N TRP A 36 -2.60 -15.06 -5.39
CA TRP A 36 -3.14 -15.22 -6.74
C TRP A 36 -3.46 -16.68 -7.04
N ALA A 37 -2.57 -17.60 -6.68
CA ALA A 37 -2.77 -19.04 -6.86
C ALA A 37 -3.98 -19.61 -6.09
N LEU A 38 -4.50 -18.89 -5.09
CA LEU A 38 -5.71 -19.29 -4.35
C LEU A 38 -7.00 -18.88 -5.05
N VAL A 39 -6.95 -17.90 -5.95
CA VAL A 39 -8.14 -17.29 -6.59
C VAL A 39 -8.17 -17.44 -8.10
N SER A 40 -7.05 -17.83 -8.71
CA SER A 40 -6.91 -17.96 -10.16
C SER A 40 -6.17 -19.25 -10.52
N THR A 41 -6.55 -19.82 -11.66
CA THR A 41 -5.86 -20.97 -12.28
C THR A 41 -4.77 -20.55 -13.26
N ASP A 42 -4.79 -19.28 -13.68
CA ASP A 42 -3.80 -18.72 -14.60
C ASP A 42 -2.56 -18.22 -13.85
N PRO A 43 -1.39 -18.09 -14.51
CA PRO A 43 -0.23 -17.46 -13.88
C PRO A 43 -0.51 -15.98 -13.53
N PRO A 44 0.13 -15.44 -12.48
CA PRO A 44 -0.02 -14.04 -12.11
C PRO A 44 0.46 -13.12 -13.25
N PRO A 45 -0.19 -11.95 -13.45
CA PRO A 45 0.21 -11.01 -14.50
C PRO A 45 1.67 -10.58 -14.37
N THR A 46 2.38 -10.54 -15.51
CA THR A 46 3.78 -10.08 -15.55
C THR A 46 3.86 -8.56 -15.41
N ASN A 47 2.86 -7.82 -15.90
CA ASN A 47 2.78 -6.38 -15.75
C ASN A 47 2.35 -6.02 -14.32
N PRO A 48 3.17 -5.30 -13.54
CA PRO A 48 2.84 -4.92 -12.16
C PRO A 48 1.51 -4.14 -12.04
N ARG A 49 1.13 -3.36 -13.05
CA ARG A 49 -0.11 -2.58 -13.04
C ARG A 49 -1.38 -3.44 -13.17
N GLU A 50 -1.24 -4.66 -13.67
CA GLU A 50 -2.32 -5.63 -13.82
C GLU A 50 -2.43 -6.57 -12.63
N ARG A 51 -1.46 -6.52 -11.69
CA ARG A 51 -1.48 -7.31 -10.46
C ARG A 51 -2.51 -6.75 -9.47
N VAL A 52 -3.76 -7.11 -9.70
CA VAL A 52 -4.91 -6.76 -8.86
C VAL A 52 -5.58 -8.05 -8.37
N LEU A 53 -5.74 -8.18 -7.06
CA LEU A 53 -6.42 -9.32 -6.46
C LEU A 53 -7.93 -9.05 -6.43
N ASP A 54 -8.70 -9.78 -7.24
CA ASP A 54 -10.16 -9.68 -7.27
C ASP A 54 -10.79 -10.74 -6.37
N LEU A 55 -11.39 -10.30 -5.26
CA LEU A 55 -12.02 -11.17 -4.27
C LEU A 55 -13.55 -11.19 -4.36
N ARG A 56 -14.15 -10.56 -5.38
CA ARG A 56 -15.62 -10.43 -5.48
C ARG A 56 -16.35 -11.77 -5.55
N PHE A 57 -15.71 -12.79 -6.13
CA PHE A 57 -16.24 -14.15 -6.23
C PHE A 57 -15.62 -15.13 -5.22
N GLY A 58 -14.80 -14.61 -4.30
CA GLY A 58 -14.19 -15.40 -3.24
C GLY A 58 -15.22 -15.87 -2.22
N THR A 59 -14.99 -17.05 -1.65
CA THR A 59 -15.74 -17.53 -0.48
C THR A 59 -15.07 -17.07 0.81
N GLU A 60 -15.74 -17.16 1.96
CA GLU A 60 -15.11 -16.94 3.27
C GLU A 60 -13.88 -17.84 3.47
N LEU A 61 -13.95 -19.11 3.01
CA LEU A 61 -12.80 -20.03 3.05
C LEU A 61 -11.62 -19.52 2.21
N THR A 62 -11.91 -18.92 1.05
CA THR A 62 -10.88 -18.31 0.19
C THR A 62 -10.23 -17.11 0.89
N LEU A 63 -11.03 -16.28 1.55
CA LEU A 63 -10.54 -15.14 2.32
C LEU A 63 -9.65 -15.61 3.49
N ASP A 64 -10.10 -16.60 4.26
CA ASP A 64 -9.33 -17.19 5.37
C ASP A 64 -7.97 -17.72 4.89
N ALA A 65 -7.96 -18.43 3.74
CA ALA A 65 -6.74 -18.96 3.16
C ALA A 65 -5.77 -17.84 2.73
N ILE A 66 -6.27 -16.74 2.15
CA ILE A 66 -5.45 -15.58 1.80
C ILE A 66 -4.86 -14.94 3.05
N VAL A 67 -5.67 -14.69 4.07
CA VAL A 67 -5.23 -14.04 5.32
C VAL A 67 -4.16 -14.90 6.01
N ALA A 68 -4.40 -16.21 6.08
CA ALA A 68 -3.43 -17.16 6.65
C ALA A 68 -2.11 -17.16 5.86
N THR A 69 -2.18 -17.16 4.53
CA THR A 69 -1.02 -17.13 3.64
C THR A 69 -0.18 -15.86 3.84
N ILE A 70 -0.84 -14.69 3.88
CA ILE A 70 -0.18 -13.40 4.13
C ILE A 70 0.53 -13.42 5.49
N ARG A 71 -0.19 -13.80 6.55
CA ARG A 71 0.36 -13.83 7.92
C ARG A 71 1.54 -14.78 8.02
N GLN A 72 1.45 -15.96 7.41
CA GLN A 72 2.52 -16.95 7.42
C GLN A 72 3.78 -16.42 6.73
N LEU A 73 3.65 -15.82 5.54
CA LEU A 73 4.79 -15.30 4.78
C LEU A 73 5.47 -14.13 5.49
N PHE A 74 4.69 -13.23 6.09
CA PHE A 74 5.24 -12.13 6.87
C PHE A 74 5.88 -12.59 8.18
N ALA A 75 5.24 -13.51 8.91
CA ALA A 75 5.82 -14.08 10.13
C ALA A 75 7.15 -14.79 9.85
N ALA A 76 7.25 -15.55 8.76
CA ALA A 76 8.48 -16.20 8.34
C ALA A 76 9.61 -15.20 8.00
N ALA A 77 9.25 -13.99 7.58
CA ALA A 77 10.18 -12.89 7.32
C ALA A 77 10.43 -11.99 8.55
N GLY A 78 9.84 -12.29 9.71
CA GLY A 78 9.94 -11.46 10.91
C GLY A 78 9.16 -10.14 10.85
N ILE A 79 8.20 -10.01 9.92
CA ILE A 79 7.39 -8.81 9.73
C ILE A 79 6.08 -8.97 10.52
N SER A 80 5.94 -8.21 11.60
CA SER A 80 4.73 -8.19 12.44
C SER A 80 3.86 -6.94 12.23
N MET A 81 4.43 -5.89 11.64
CA MET A 81 3.77 -4.61 11.36
C MET A 81 4.23 -4.08 10.02
N LEU A 82 3.29 -3.64 9.19
CA LEU A 82 3.57 -2.95 7.94
C LEU A 82 3.73 -1.46 8.21
N THR A 83 4.81 -0.87 7.74
CA THR A 83 5.08 0.56 7.81
C THR A 83 5.50 1.06 6.43
N TRP A 84 4.93 2.19 6.04
CA TRP A 84 5.29 2.91 4.84
C TRP A 84 5.20 4.39 5.19
N ASP A 85 6.32 5.08 5.13
CA ASP A 85 6.36 6.52 5.33
C ASP A 85 6.57 7.16 3.95
N HIS A 86 5.47 7.55 3.31
CA HIS A 86 5.53 8.21 2.00
C HIS A 86 5.09 9.65 2.20
N ALA A 87 6.02 10.58 1.99
CA ALA A 87 5.69 12.01 1.99
C ALA A 87 4.57 12.28 0.98
N PRO A 88 3.64 13.21 1.24
CA PRO A 88 2.64 13.61 0.25
C PRO A 88 3.34 13.91 -1.09
N SER A 89 2.87 13.29 -2.17
CA SER A 89 3.39 13.61 -3.50
C SER A 89 2.86 14.96 -3.95
N ASP A 90 3.65 15.66 -4.78
CA ASP A 90 3.17 16.89 -5.40
C ASP A 90 1.92 16.63 -6.24
N PRO A 91 0.95 17.56 -6.24
CA PRO A 91 -0.25 17.41 -7.05
C PRO A 91 0.11 17.28 -8.52
N THR A 92 -0.22 16.12 -9.09
CA THR A 92 0.03 15.80 -10.52
C THR A 92 -0.94 16.50 -11.47
N ARG A 93 -1.95 17.20 -10.96
CA ARG A 93 -2.95 17.94 -11.73
C ARG A 93 -3.16 19.33 -11.13
N PRO A 94 -3.26 20.38 -11.95
CA PRO A 94 -3.62 21.69 -11.46
C PRO A 94 -5.03 21.65 -10.89
N SER A 95 -5.23 22.34 -9.76
CA SER A 95 -6.56 22.53 -9.18
C SER A 95 -7.42 23.38 -10.11
N SER A 96 -8.72 23.15 -10.10
CA SER A 96 -9.66 24.02 -10.82
C SER A 96 -9.68 25.41 -10.18
N PRO A 97 -9.95 26.50 -10.93
CA PRO A 97 -10.03 27.85 -10.37
C PRO A 97 -11.04 27.99 -9.22
N ALA A 98 -12.15 27.22 -9.27
CA ALA A 98 -13.15 27.21 -8.19
C ALA A 98 -12.65 26.59 -6.87
N ALA A 99 -11.54 25.83 -6.91
CA ALA A 99 -10.95 25.19 -5.75
C ALA A 99 -9.90 26.07 -5.04
N GLU A 100 -9.34 27.09 -5.70
CA GLU A 100 -8.38 28.04 -5.12
C GLU A 100 -8.85 28.64 -3.78
N PRO A 101 -10.08 29.17 -3.64
CA PRO A 101 -10.53 29.73 -2.35
C PRO A 101 -10.67 28.67 -1.25
N LEU A 102 -10.80 27.39 -1.59
CA LEU A 102 -10.83 26.30 -0.61
C LEU A 102 -9.41 25.90 -0.18
N ILE A 103 -8.46 25.89 -1.11
CA ILE A 103 -7.04 25.63 -0.84
C ILE A 103 -6.48 26.70 0.10
N ASP A 104 -6.74 27.98 -0.19
CA ASP A 104 -6.33 29.11 0.66
C ASP A 104 -6.87 29.02 2.08
N ARG A 105 -8.11 28.53 2.24
CA ARG A 105 -8.72 28.33 3.56
C ARG A 105 -8.07 27.17 4.29
N LEU A 106 -7.81 26.06 3.60
CA LEU A 106 -7.16 24.90 4.19
C LEU A 106 -5.74 25.21 4.67
N GLN A 107 -4.94 25.93 3.88
CA GLN A 107 -3.58 26.34 4.26
C GLN A 107 -3.55 27.22 5.51
N LYS A 108 -4.58 28.05 5.74
CA LYS A 108 -4.71 28.85 6.96
C LYS A 108 -5.08 28.02 8.20
N LEU A 109 -5.84 26.93 8.00
CA LEU A 109 -6.28 26.04 9.08
C LEU A 109 -5.19 25.04 9.47
N TYR A 110 -4.39 24.60 8.49
CA TYR A 110 -3.31 23.65 8.65
C TYR A 110 -2.04 24.21 7.99
N PRO A 111 -1.34 25.15 8.66
CA PRO A 111 -0.09 25.67 8.16
C PRO A 111 0.96 24.56 8.10
N ASP A 112 1.85 24.63 7.10
CA ASP A 112 2.94 23.66 6.98
C ASP A 112 3.79 23.66 8.26
N PRO A 113 4.18 22.47 8.76
CA PRO A 113 5.08 22.38 9.89
C PRO A 113 6.41 23.08 9.55
N PRO A 114 7.08 23.70 10.54
CA PRO A 114 8.36 24.34 10.29
C PRO A 114 9.35 23.33 9.68
N PRO A 115 10.24 23.75 8.78
CA PRO A 115 11.20 22.87 8.17
C PRO A 115 12.00 22.17 9.27
N THR A 116 11.96 20.83 9.26
CA THR A 116 12.78 20.01 10.14
C THR A 116 14.23 20.36 9.84
N ALA A 117 14.93 20.95 10.81
CA ALA A 117 16.33 21.32 10.64
C ALA A 117 17.13 20.08 10.20
N ASP A 118 17.84 20.20 9.07
CA ASP A 118 18.76 19.17 8.64
C ASP A 118 19.79 18.92 9.76
N PRO A 119 20.16 17.66 10.04
CA PRO A 119 21.16 17.32 11.06
C PRO A 119 22.59 17.82 10.71
N SER A 120 22.76 18.60 9.65
CA SER A 120 24.05 19.12 9.17
C SER A 120 24.46 20.46 9.79
N ASP A 121 23.60 21.13 10.56
CA ASP A 121 23.92 22.43 11.21
C ASP A 121 24.62 22.31 12.58
N ARG A 122 25.22 21.15 12.89
CA ARG A 122 26.14 21.00 14.04
C ARG A 122 27.55 20.71 13.55
N ASN A 123 28.29 21.75 13.17
CA ASN A 123 29.75 21.74 13.25
C ASN A 123 30.30 23.15 13.50
#